data_AF-A0A7V8GNY1-F1
#
_entry.id   AF-A0A7V8GNY1-F1
#
_cell.length_a   1.000
_cell.length_b   1.000
_cell.length_c   1.000
_cell.angle_alpha   90.00
_cell.angle_beta   90.00
_cell.angle_gamma   90.00
#
_symmetry.space_group_name_H-M   'P 1'
#
loop_
_entity.id
_entity.type
_entity.pdbx_description
1 polymer ?
#
loop_
_entity_poly.entity_id
_entity_poly.type
_entity_poly.pdbx_seq_one_letter_code
_entity_poly.pdbx_strand_id
1 'polypeptide(L)' 'MLVKLTSKRRITLPTAVVPSLGEAEYFEVTIEGDRIVLTPVPTQKAYAVREKLRRLGITEQDVEAALDWAHQQ' A
#
# COMPACT_ATOMS: atom_id res chain seq x y z
N MET A 1 1.01 4.75 11.67
CA MET A 1 0.54 5.82 10.74
C MET A 1 1.12 5.58 9.36
N LEU A 2 0.33 5.57 8.29
CA LEU A 2 0.87 5.40 6.92
C LEU A 2 1.31 6.75 6.34
N VAL A 3 2.55 6.81 5.84
CA VAL A 3 3.11 8.02 5.22
C VAL A 3 3.75 7.71 3.87
N LYS A 4 3.75 8.71 2.99
CA LYS A 4 4.43 8.67 1.70
C LYS A 4 5.82 9.29 1.83
N LEU A 5 6.81 8.74 1.14
CA LEU A 5 8.12 9.38 0.99
C LEU A 5 7.95 10.67 0.17
N THR A 6 8.32 11.82 0.74
CA THR A 6 8.19 13.14 0.08
C THR A 6 9.43 14.00 0.30
N SER A 7 9.66 14.98 -0.58
CA SER A 7 10.81 15.90 -0.51
C SER A 7 10.71 16.93 0.63
N LYS A 8 9.49 17.27 1.09
CA LYS A 8 9.26 18.31 2.10
C LYS A 8 9.49 17.87 3.54
N ARG A 9 9.35 16.56 3.85
CA ARG A 9 9.50 16.00 5.21
C ARG A 9 10.50 14.84 5.20
N ARG A 10 11.77 15.15 4.87
CA ARG A 10 12.83 14.16 4.63
C ARG A 10 13.65 13.88 5.89
N ILE A 11 13.90 12.60 6.16
CA ILE A 11 14.95 12.10 7.06
C ILE A 11 16.04 11.50 6.17
N THR A 12 17.31 11.87 6.40
CA THR A 12 18.44 11.29 5.66
C THR A 12 18.84 9.97 6.31
N LEU A 13 18.85 8.90 5.53
CA LEU A 13 19.30 7.57 5.98
C LEU A 13 20.70 7.27 5.41
N PRO A 14 21.53 6.48 6.13
CA PRO A 14 22.79 6.00 5.59
C PRO A 14 22.60 5.22 4.29
N THR A 15 23.46 5.43 3.30
CA THR A 15 23.37 4.73 2.00
C THR A 15 23.37 3.21 2.15
N ALA A 16 24.06 2.68 3.17
CA ALA A 16 24.14 1.25 3.43
C ALA A 16 22.79 0.59 3.81
N VAL A 17 21.83 1.35 4.36
CA VAL A 17 20.53 0.78 4.79
C VAL A 17 19.43 0.91 3.74
N VAL A 18 19.60 1.80 2.76
CA VAL A 18 18.60 2.06 1.71
C VAL A 18 18.26 0.80 0.89
N PRO A 19 19.22 -0.04 0.45
CA PRO A 19 18.90 -1.25 -0.30
C PRO A 19 17.98 -2.23 0.44
N SER A 20 18.08 -2.28 1.78
CA SER A 20 17.26 -3.17 2.62
C SER A 20 15.79 -2.74 2.68
N LEU A 21 15.47 -1.49 2.33
CA LEU A 21 14.10 -0.98 2.31
C LEU A 21 13.36 -1.29 1.00
N GLY A 22 14.09 -1.75 -0.03
CA GLY A 22 13.54 -2.01 -1.37
C GLY A 22 12.99 -0.74 -2.05
N GLU A 23 12.10 -0.93 -3.02
CA GLU A 23 11.47 0.15 -3.80
C GLU A 23 10.19 0.71 -3.12
N ALA A 24 10.15 0.74 -1.78
CA ALA A 24 8.95 1.16 -1.07
C ALA A 24 8.71 2.68 -1.16
N GLU A 25 7.54 3.06 -1.66
CA GLU A 25 7.09 4.46 -1.70
C GLU A 25 6.36 4.89 -0.42
N TYR A 26 5.81 3.92 0.31
CA TYR A 26 5.02 4.12 1.52
C TYR A 26 5.67 3.40 2.70
N PHE A 27 5.55 4.01 3.86
CA PHE A 27 6.03 3.46 5.12
C PHE A 27 4.92 3.51 6.15
N GLU A 28 4.76 2.43 6.90
CA GLU A 28 4.11 2.50 8.19
C GLU A 28 5.10 3.05 9.21
N VAL A 29 4.68 4.10 9.92
CA VAL A 29 5.46 4.79 10.94
C VAL A 29 4.80 4.58 12.29
N THR A 30 5.56 4.03 13.22
CA THR A 30 5.19 3.91 14.63
C THR A 30 6.25 4.57 15.50
N ILE A 31 5.83 5.03 16.67
CA ILE A 31 6.72 5.47 17.73
C ILE A 31 6.70 4.37 18.79
N GLU A 32 7.87 3.81 19.06
CA GLU A 32 8.09 2.79 20.08
C GLU A 32 9.05 3.36 21.13
N GLY A 33 8.49 3.96 22.18
CA GLY A 33 9.27 4.69 23.17
C GLY A 33 10.00 5.89 22.55
N ASP A 34 11.32 5.83 22.52
CA ASP A 34 12.21 6.84 21.92
C ASP A 34 12.60 6.52 20.46
N ARG A 35 12.04 5.46 19.87
CA ARG A 35 12.37 5.01 18.51
C ARG A 35 11.27 5.33 17.53
N ILE A 36 11.67 5.70 16.32
CA ILE A 36 10.79 5.74 15.15
C ILE A 36 11.06 4.48 14.34
N VAL A 37 10.03 3.66 14.13
CA VAL A 37 10.11 2.46 13.29
C VAL A 37 9.49 2.79 11.93
N LEU A 38 10.25 2.56 10.87
CA LEU A 38 9.82 2.73 9.47
C LEU A 38 9.69 1.36 8.83
N THR A 39 8.46 0.89 8.65
CA THR A 39 8.18 -0.39 7.99
C THR A 39 7.81 -0.15 6.53
N PRO A 40 8.63 -0.59 5.56
CA PRO A 40 8.31 -0.47 4.14
C PRO A 40 6.99 -1.19 3.84
N VAL A 41 6.06 -0.50 3.18
CA VAL A 41 4.78 -1.07 2.74
C VAL A 41 4.89 -1.36 1.23
N PRO A 42 4.81 -2.64 0.81
CA PRO A 42 4.85 -2.99 -0.60
C PRO A 42 3.73 -2.30 -1.38
N THR A 43 4.08 -1.76 -2.56
CA THR A 43 3.11 -1.08 -3.44
C THR A 43 2.10 -2.06 -4.07
N GLN A 44 2.23 -3.38 -3.85
CA GLN A 44 1.31 -4.43 -4.33
C GLN A 44 -0.07 -4.43 -3.64
N LYS A 45 -0.62 -3.25 -3.33
CA LYS A 45 -1.97 -3.06 -2.77
C LYS A 45 -3.04 -3.72 -3.64
N ALA A 46 -2.85 -3.75 -4.96
CA ALA A 46 -3.79 -4.38 -5.88
C ALA A 46 -3.94 -5.89 -5.63
N TYR A 47 -2.88 -6.59 -5.21
CA TYR A 47 -2.96 -8.02 -4.88
C TYR A 47 -3.74 -8.25 -3.59
N ALA A 48 -3.46 -7.47 -2.53
CA ALA A 48 -4.19 -7.55 -1.27
C ALA A 48 -5.68 -7.21 -1.43
N VAL A 49 -6.00 -6.22 -2.26
CA VAL A 49 -7.39 -5.87 -2.60
C VAL A 49 -8.05 -7.00 -3.38
N ARG A 50 -7.39 -7.54 -4.42
CA ARG A 50 -7.90 -8.68 -5.21
C ARG A 50 -8.15 -9.92 -4.35
N GLU A 51 -7.23 -10.24 -3.45
CA GLU A 51 -7.39 -11.38 -2.54
C GLU A 51 -8.52 -11.15 -1.53
N LYS A 52 -8.71 -9.92 -1.05
CA LYS A 52 -9.86 -9.58 -0.19
C LYS A 52 -11.18 -9.70 -0.95
N LEU A 53 -11.25 -9.19 -2.18
CA LEU A 53 -12.44 -9.33 -3.05
C LEU A 53 -12.78 -10.81 -3.28
N ARG A 54 -11.77 -11.62 -3.59
CA ARG A 54 -11.92 -13.07 -3.76
C ARG A 54 -12.47 -13.76 -2.50
N ARG A 55 -12.00 -13.38 -1.31
CA ARG A 55 -12.52 -13.90 -0.02
C ARG A 55 -13.96 -13.49 0.26
N LEU A 56 -14.39 -12.34 -0.25
CA LEU A 56 -15.77 -11.88 -0.18
C LEU A 56 -16.67 -12.54 -1.24
N GLY A 57 -16.12 -13.44 -2.06
CA GLY A 57 -16.83 -14.09 -3.16
C GLY A 57 -17.04 -13.19 -4.37
N ILE A 58 -16.41 -12.01 -4.39
CA ILE A 58 -16.49 -11.06 -5.51
C ILE A 58 -15.48 -11.50 -6.57
N THR A 59 -16.00 -11.79 -7.75
CA THR A 59 -15.30 -12.28 -8.92
C THR A 59 -15.29 -11.24 -10.03
N GLU A 60 -14.56 -11.52 -11.13
CA GLU A 60 -14.57 -10.65 -12.31
C GLU A 60 -15.95 -10.54 -12.96
N GLN A 61 -16.78 -11.58 -12.85
CA GLN A 61 -18.15 -11.60 -13.37
C GLN A 61 -19.06 -10.62 -12.60
N ASP A 62 -18.85 -10.46 -11.30
CA ASP A 62 -19.59 -9.48 -10.50
C ASP A 62 -19.26 -8.04 -10.91
N VAL A 63 -18.03 -7.80 -11.36
CA VAL A 63 -17.61 -6.50 -11.90
C VAL A 63 -18.25 -6.25 -13.26
N GLU A 64 -18.27 -7.24 -14.14
CA GLU A 64 -18.90 -7.16 -15.46
C GLU A 64 -20.41 -6.89 -15.35
N ALA A 65 -21.11 -7.63 -14.47
CA ALA A 65 -22.53 -7.42 -14.21
C ALA A 65 -22.83 -6.02 -13.64
N ALA A 66 -21.95 -5.48 -12.79
CA ALA A 66 -22.10 -4.13 -12.25
C ALA A 66 -21.89 -3.04 -13.32
N LEU A 67 -20.95 -3.25 -14.26
CA LEU A 67 -20.72 -2.35 -15.39
C LEU A 67 -21.90 -2.38 -16.36
N ASP A 68 -22.40 -3.56 -16.69
CA ASP A 68 -23.57 -3.72 -17.56
C ASP A 68 -24.81 -3.04 -16.98
N TRP A 69 -25.03 -3.17 -15.67
CA TRP A 69 -26.10 -2.47 -14.98
C TRP A 69 -25.92 -0.95 -15.03
N ALA A 70 -24.71 -0.45 -14.80
CA ALA A 70 -24.42 0.99 -14.83
C ALA A 70 -24.59 1.60 -16.23
N HIS A 71 -24.32 0.85 -17.30
CA HIS A 71 -24.55 1.29 -18.68
C HIS A 71 -26.03 1.29 -19.11
N GLN A 72 -26.92 0.64 -18.34
CA GLN A 72 -28.37 0.63 -18.57
C GLN A 72 -29.11 1.73 -17.80
N GLN A 73 -28.41 2.48 -16.94
CA GLN A 73 -28.90 3.70 -16.29
C GLN A 73 -28.60 4.93 -17.15
#